data_AF-A0A1G5Y3L4-F1
#
_entry.id   AF-A0A1G5Y3L4-F1
#
_cell.length_a   1.000
_cell.length_b   1.000
_cell.length_c   1.000
_cell.angle_alpha   90.00
_cell.angle_beta   90.00
_cell.angle_gamma   90.00
#
_symmetry.space_group_name_H-M   'P 1'
#
loop_
_entity.id
_entity.type
_entity.pdbx_description
1 polymer ?
#
loop_
_entity_poly.entity_id
_entity_poly.type
_entity_poly.pdbx_seq_one_letter_code
_entity_poly.pdbx_strand_id
1 'polypeptide(L)'
;MNCNTCGAELEEGAKFCPKCGNPVGDNVAAPVNAPVQTQTTGLAWANFLCYFALWAGAVINTYNAISFLTGLVYASSGVSAETVYDIYGTGLMVMDKVYGIIMIGAVVVAVIAALSIIKRKAIAGKMVCILYAIIVISDILYVVATTAITGISTMTPAIIGNVIMGIVMIIVNTIYFNKRKHIFVN
;
A
#
# COMPACT_ATOMS: atom_id res chain seq x y z
N MET A 1 21.54 52.61 20.93
CA MET A 1 21.55 51.33 21.71
C MET A 1 21.99 50.20 20.78
N ASN A 2 22.64 49.12 21.23
CA ASN A 2 23.14 48.06 20.33
C ASN A 2 22.25 46.81 20.38
N CYS A 3 22.13 46.11 19.25
CA CYS A 3 21.40 44.86 19.15
C CYS A 3 22.10 43.74 19.95
N ASN A 4 21.39 43.14 20.90
CA ASN A 4 21.90 42.05 21.74
C ASN A 4 22.23 40.77 20.97
N THR A 5 21.81 40.64 19.70
CA THR A 5 22.09 39.47 18.87
C THR A 5 23.27 39.66 17.92
N CYS A 6 23.36 40.80 17.22
CA CYS A 6 24.37 41.00 16.17
C CYS A 6 25.30 42.19 16.38
N GLY A 7 25.13 42.93 17.48
CA GLY A 7 25.97 44.08 17.85
C GLY A 7 25.79 45.33 16.99
N ALA A 8 24.82 45.35 16.07
CA ALA A 8 24.52 46.54 15.26
C ALA A 8 23.99 47.68 16.12
N GLU A 9 24.38 48.91 15.79
CA GLU A 9 23.84 50.12 16.38
C GLU A 9 22.38 50.33 15.92
N LEU A 10 21.51 50.69 16.86
CA LEU A 10 20.07 50.85 16.66
C LEU A 10 19.67 52.28 16.98
N GLU A 11 18.79 52.82 16.13
CA GLU A 11 18.14 54.11 16.31
C GLU A 11 17.14 54.07 17.49
N GLU A 12 16.94 55.23 18.13
CA GLU A 12 16.01 55.36 19.26
C GLU A 12 14.58 55.03 18.82
N GLY A 13 13.95 54.06 19.50
CA GLY A 13 12.59 53.60 19.20
C GLY A 13 12.48 52.48 18.15
N ALA A 14 13.59 51.93 17.66
CA ALA A 14 13.57 50.81 16.72
C ALA A 14 12.93 49.55 17.35
N LYS A 15 11.86 49.03 16.74
CA LYS A 15 11.17 47.80 17.17
C LYS A 15 11.88 46.52 16.71
N PHE A 16 12.64 46.59 15.62
CA PHE A 16 13.38 45.48 15.02
C PHE A 16 14.75 45.96 14.52
N CYS A 17 15.76 45.08 14.59
CA CYS A 17 17.11 45.37 14.10
C CYS A 17 17.12 45.37 12.55
N PRO A 18 17.54 46.45 11.89
CA PRO A 18 17.58 46.51 10.42
C PRO A 18 18.66 45.61 9.80
N LYS A 19 19.65 45.17 10.59
CA LYS A 19 20.75 44.31 10.11
C LYS A 19 20.42 42.82 10.17
N CYS A 20 19.75 42.35 11.23
CA CYS A 20 19.49 40.92 11.44
C CYS A 20 18.01 40.55 11.59
N GLY A 21 17.10 41.53 11.63
CA GLY A 21 15.66 41.32 11.74
C GLY A 21 15.14 40.99 13.14
N ASN A 22 16.01 40.83 14.14
CA ASN A 22 15.56 40.49 15.49
C ASN A 22 14.84 41.66 16.18
N PRO A 23 13.73 41.40 16.89
CA PRO A 23 13.03 42.40 17.69
C PRO A 23 13.93 42.97 18.81
N VAL A 24 13.71 44.25 19.13
CA VAL A 24 14.51 45.01 20.09
C VAL A 24 13.58 45.53 21.19
N GLY A 25 13.81 45.11 22.44
CA GLY A 25 13.09 45.58 23.63
C GLY A 25 13.12 44.58 24.81
N ASP A 26 12.98 45.08 26.04
CA ASP A 26 13.04 44.28 27.28
C ASP A 26 11.84 43.33 27.50
N ASN A 27 10.82 43.38 26.63
CA ASN A 27 9.63 42.51 26.68
C ASN A 27 9.42 41.72 25.38
N VAL A 28 10.50 41.38 24.68
CA VAL A 28 10.43 40.42 23.59
C VAL A 28 10.44 39.02 24.21
N ALA A 29 9.25 38.48 24.49
CA ALA A 29 9.09 37.03 24.49
C ALA A 29 9.70 36.53 23.17
N ALA A 30 10.72 35.67 23.29
CA ALA A 30 11.45 35.09 22.17
C ALA A 30 10.49 34.76 21.02
N PRO A 31 10.89 34.91 19.74
CA PRO A 31 10.05 34.46 18.64
C PRO A 31 9.62 33.05 19.00
N VAL A 32 8.31 32.89 19.22
CA VAL A 32 7.72 31.58 19.40
C VAL A 32 8.01 30.91 18.08
N ASN A 33 9.11 30.18 18.03
CA ASN A 33 9.24 29.00 17.21
C ASN A 33 8.02 28.19 17.63
N ALA A 34 6.88 28.45 16.98
CA ALA A 34 5.77 27.55 17.00
C ALA A 34 6.45 26.22 16.71
N PRO A 35 6.42 25.24 17.63
CA PRO A 35 7.00 23.96 17.32
C PRO A 35 6.36 23.60 16.00
N VAL A 36 7.18 23.47 14.94
CA VAL A 36 6.73 22.78 13.74
C VAL A 36 6.21 21.49 14.34
N GLN A 37 4.88 21.39 14.44
CA GLN A 37 4.24 20.20 14.96
C GLN A 37 4.58 19.18 13.89
N THR A 38 5.70 18.50 14.07
CA THR A 38 5.87 17.13 13.66
C THR A 38 4.78 16.41 14.42
N GLN A 39 3.54 16.52 13.93
CA GLN A 39 2.47 15.65 14.35
C GLN A 39 3.11 14.27 14.20
N THR A 40 3.30 13.61 15.32
CA THR A 40 3.63 12.20 15.40
C THR A 40 2.39 11.47 14.90
N THR A 41 2.09 11.65 13.61
CA THR A 41 0.87 11.20 12.97
C THR A 41 0.90 9.69 13.08
N GLY A 42 -0.16 9.08 13.60
CA GLY A 42 -0.32 7.62 13.68
C GLY A 42 -0.42 6.96 12.31
N LEU A 43 0.61 7.16 11.47
CA LEU A 43 0.79 6.71 10.09
C LEU A 43 1.69 5.49 10.01
N ALA A 44 2.13 4.92 11.14
CA ALA A 44 2.99 3.73 11.14
C ALA A 44 2.44 2.60 10.26
N TRP A 45 1.14 2.33 10.32
CA TRP A 45 0.47 1.37 9.45
C TRP A 45 0.50 1.78 7.98
N ALA A 46 0.12 3.02 7.64
CA ALA A 46 0.18 3.51 6.26
C ALA A 46 1.61 3.46 5.69
N ASN A 47 2.61 3.80 6.49
CA ASN A 47 4.03 3.75 6.14
C ASN A 47 4.47 2.30 5.91
N PHE A 48 4.09 1.39 6.80
CA PHE A 48 4.35 -0.04 6.63
C PHE A 48 3.74 -0.57 5.32
N LEU A 49 2.49 -0.19 5.01
CA LEU A 49 1.85 -0.59 3.77
C LEU A 49 2.59 -0.07 2.54
N CYS A 50 2.87 1.24 2.48
CA CYS A 50 3.38 1.86 1.25
C CYS A 50 4.87 1.63 1.03
N TYR A 51 5.67 1.39 2.07
CA TYR A 51 7.11 1.14 1.94
C TYR A 51 7.47 -0.34 1.94
N PHE A 52 6.58 -1.23 2.40
CA PHE A 52 6.89 -2.65 2.46
C PHE A 52 5.75 -3.53 1.96
N ALA A 53 4.61 -3.59 2.66
CA ALA A 53 3.64 -4.67 2.46
C ALA A 53 3.06 -4.74 1.04
N LEU A 54 2.75 -3.58 0.43
CA LEU A 54 2.21 -3.52 -0.92
C LEU A 54 3.24 -3.94 -1.98
N TRP A 55 4.52 -3.64 -1.76
CA TRP A 55 5.61 -4.04 -2.67
C TRP A 55 5.96 -5.53 -2.51
N ALA A 56 6.02 -6.03 -1.28
CA ALA A 56 6.19 -7.45 -1.02
C ALA A 56 5.05 -8.26 -1.66
N GLY A 57 3.81 -7.81 -1.49
CA GLY A 57 2.64 -8.39 -2.16
C GLY A 57 2.73 -8.31 -3.69
N ALA A 58 3.21 -7.20 -4.25
CA ALA A 58 3.42 -7.07 -5.69
C ALA A 58 4.44 -8.08 -6.22
N VAL A 59 5.54 -8.32 -5.50
CA VAL A 59 6.54 -9.33 -5.88
C VAL A 59 5.94 -10.73 -5.84
N ILE A 60 5.21 -11.07 -4.78
CA ILE A 60 4.54 -12.38 -4.64
C ILE A 60 3.51 -12.58 -5.76
N ASN A 61 2.68 -11.58 -6.05
CA ASN A 61 1.69 -11.66 -7.11
C ASN A 61 2.32 -11.68 -8.51
N THR A 62 3.49 -11.08 -8.70
CA THR A 62 4.26 -11.20 -9.95
C THR A 62 4.77 -12.63 -10.13
N TYR A 63 5.32 -13.23 -9.08
CA TYR A 63 5.71 -14.65 -9.10
C TYR A 63 4.50 -15.55 -9.43
N ASN A 64 3.36 -15.34 -8.77
CA ASN A 64 2.14 -16.08 -9.07
C ASN A 64 1.71 -15.88 -10.53
N ALA A 65 1.65 -14.64 -11.03
CA ALA A 65 1.31 -14.34 -12.41
C ALA A 65 2.18 -15.12 -13.40
N ILE A 66 3.51 -15.07 -13.24
CA ILE A 66 4.45 -15.83 -14.06
C ILE A 66 4.17 -17.32 -13.93
N SER A 67 3.99 -17.81 -12.70
CA SER A 67 3.80 -19.22 -12.41
C SER A 67 2.58 -19.81 -13.14
N PHE A 68 1.45 -19.12 -13.10
CA PHE A 68 0.24 -19.52 -13.81
C PHE A 68 0.33 -19.32 -15.33
N LEU A 69 0.90 -18.19 -15.77
CA LEU A 69 1.04 -17.89 -17.21
C LEU A 69 2.01 -18.84 -17.92
N THR A 70 2.97 -19.43 -17.21
CA THR A 70 3.95 -20.36 -17.78
C THR A 70 3.67 -21.82 -17.43
N GLY A 71 2.74 -22.09 -16.50
CA GLY A 71 2.45 -23.44 -16.02
C GLY A 71 3.44 -23.96 -14.97
N LEU A 72 4.35 -23.12 -14.46
CA LEU A 72 5.25 -23.48 -13.34
C LEU A 72 4.48 -23.85 -12.06
N VAL A 73 3.20 -23.50 -11.94
CA VAL A 73 2.35 -23.90 -10.82
C VAL A 73 2.34 -25.43 -10.63
N TYR A 74 2.44 -26.19 -11.73
CA TYR A 74 2.47 -27.66 -11.72
C TYR A 74 3.85 -28.26 -11.45
N ALA A 75 4.91 -27.44 -11.54
CA ALA A 75 6.28 -27.92 -11.29
C ALA A 75 6.45 -28.46 -9.87
N SER A 76 5.70 -27.93 -8.90
CA SER A 76 5.70 -28.41 -7.52
C SER A 76 5.16 -29.83 -7.37
N SER A 77 4.30 -30.27 -8.29
CA SER A 77 3.77 -31.64 -8.34
C SER A 77 4.66 -32.60 -9.15
N GLY A 78 5.76 -32.11 -9.74
CA GLY A 78 6.63 -32.91 -10.60
C GLY A 78 6.01 -33.30 -11.94
N VAL A 79 4.93 -32.63 -12.35
CA VAL A 79 4.20 -32.90 -13.60
C VAL A 79 4.32 -31.70 -14.52
N SER A 80 4.50 -31.94 -15.82
CA SER A 80 4.53 -30.87 -16.81
C SER A 80 3.15 -30.24 -17.02
N ALA A 81 3.10 -28.95 -17.30
CA ALA A 81 1.84 -28.26 -17.58
C ALA A 81 1.10 -28.87 -18.79
N GLU A 82 1.85 -29.30 -19.81
CA GLU A 82 1.31 -30.00 -20.98
C GLU A 82 0.53 -31.25 -20.58
N THR A 83 1.12 -32.11 -19.76
CA THR A 83 0.45 -33.32 -19.25
C THR A 83 -0.81 -32.99 -18.47
N VAL A 84 -0.80 -31.94 -17.65
CA VAL A 84 -1.98 -31.52 -16.89
C VAL A 84 -3.10 -31.04 -17.82
N TYR A 85 -2.76 -30.25 -18.84
CA TYR A 85 -3.72 -29.73 -19.80
C TYR A 85 -4.25 -30.80 -20.77
N ASP A 86 -3.47 -31.84 -21.06
CA ASP A 86 -3.94 -33.00 -21.82
C ASP A 86 -4.99 -33.81 -21.03
N ILE A 87 -4.84 -33.89 -19.71
CA ILE A 87 -5.76 -34.62 -18.82
C ILE A 87 -7.06 -33.84 -18.59
N TYR A 88 -6.95 -32.56 -18.23
CA TYR A 88 -8.09 -31.74 -17.80
C TYR A 88 -8.63 -30.81 -18.89
N GLY A 89 -7.98 -30.78 -20.05
CA GLY A 89 -8.40 -30.03 -21.22
C GLY A 89 -8.06 -28.54 -21.18
N THR A 90 -8.39 -27.87 -22.29
CA THR A 90 -8.08 -26.46 -22.53
C THR A 90 -8.80 -25.50 -21.59
N GLY A 91 -9.90 -25.92 -20.95
CA GLY A 91 -10.62 -25.12 -19.96
C GLY A 91 -9.75 -24.76 -18.75
N LEU A 92 -8.97 -25.71 -18.24
CA LEU A 92 -8.05 -25.48 -17.13
C LEU A 92 -6.91 -24.53 -17.55
N MET A 93 -6.35 -24.76 -18.75
CA MET A 93 -5.33 -23.87 -19.32
C MET A 93 -5.80 -22.42 -19.40
N VAL A 94 -7.02 -22.20 -19.92
CA VAL A 94 -7.61 -20.85 -20.02
C VAL A 94 -7.78 -20.24 -18.63
N MET A 95 -8.27 -21.01 -17.66
CA MET A 95 -8.45 -20.54 -16.29
C MET A 95 -7.12 -20.09 -15.66
N ASP A 96 -6.04 -20.85 -15.84
CA ASP A 96 -4.70 -20.47 -15.36
C ASP A 96 -4.23 -19.16 -15.98
N LYS A 97 -4.38 -19.00 -17.30
CA LYS A 97 -3.97 -17.75 -17.97
C LYS A 97 -4.78 -16.57 -17.48
N VAL A 98 -6.09 -16.73 -17.29
CA VAL A 98 -6.97 -15.69 -16.76
C VAL A 98 -6.56 -15.29 -15.34
N TYR A 99 -6.34 -16.26 -14.45
CA TYR A 99 -5.87 -15.98 -13.08
C TYR A 99 -4.53 -15.24 -13.09
N GLY A 100 -3.58 -15.68 -13.92
CA GLY A 100 -2.29 -15.00 -14.09
C GLY A 100 -2.42 -13.54 -14.55
N ILE A 101 -3.32 -13.25 -15.50
CA ILE A 101 -3.60 -11.87 -15.95
C ILE A 101 -4.22 -11.03 -14.81
N ILE A 102 -5.14 -11.60 -14.04
CA ILE A 102 -5.74 -10.90 -12.89
C ILE A 102 -4.66 -10.57 -11.84
N MET A 103 -3.70 -11.47 -11.61
CA MET A 103 -2.58 -11.20 -10.71
C MET A 103 -1.70 -10.03 -11.21
N ILE A 104 -1.49 -9.89 -12.52
CA ILE A 104 -0.83 -8.68 -13.07
C ILE A 104 -1.65 -7.43 -12.76
N GLY A 105 -2.98 -7.49 -12.92
CA GLY A 105 -3.89 -6.41 -12.53
C GLY A 105 -3.75 -6.05 -11.04
N ALA A 106 -3.68 -7.04 -10.16
CA ALA A 106 -3.45 -6.84 -8.73
C ALA A 106 -2.11 -6.17 -8.44
N VAL A 107 -1.03 -6.54 -9.15
CA VAL A 107 0.28 -5.86 -9.05
C VAL A 107 0.16 -4.38 -9.40
N VAL A 108 -0.53 -4.04 -10.50
CA VAL A 108 -0.76 -2.65 -10.89
C VAL A 108 -1.53 -1.89 -9.80
N VAL A 109 -2.59 -2.48 -9.25
CA VAL A 109 -3.36 -1.86 -8.16
C VAL A 109 -2.51 -1.69 -6.91
N ALA A 110 -1.63 -2.63 -6.58
CA ALA A 110 -0.73 -2.53 -5.42
C ALA A 110 0.24 -1.35 -5.56
N VAL A 111 0.82 -1.16 -6.75
CA VAL A 111 1.68 -0.01 -7.05
C VAL A 111 0.90 1.30 -6.92
N ILE A 112 -0.30 1.38 -7.51
CA ILE A 112 -1.13 2.58 -7.42
C ILE A 112 -1.53 2.84 -5.96
N ALA A 113 -1.87 1.81 -5.19
CA ALA A 113 -2.18 1.91 -3.77
C ALA A 113 -0.98 2.48 -3.00
N ALA A 114 0.23 1.96 -3.21
CA ALA A 114 1.43 2.46 -2.55
C ALA A 114 1.69 3.94 -2.87
N LEU A 115 1.66 4.30 -4.16
CA LEU A 115 1.85 5.68 -4.61
C LEU A 115 0.75 6.62 -4.11
N SER A 116 -0.48 6.14 -4.00
CA SER A 116 -1.61 6.93 -3.49
C SER A 116 -1.47 7.22 -1.99
N ILE A 117 -0.91 6.30 -1.20
CA ILE A 117 -0.59 6.53 0.22
C ILE A 117 0.54 7.56 0.34
N ILE A 118 1.64 7.38 -0.42
CA ILE A 118 2.80 8.29 -0.41
C ILE A 118 2.37 9.71 -0.77
N LYS A 119 1.53 9.85 -1.81
CA LYS A 119 1.01 11.14 -2.27
C LYS A 119 -0.20 11.65 -1.47
N ARG A 120 -0.60 10.94 -0.40
CA ARG A 120 -1.74 11.26 0.47
C ARG A 120 -3.04 11.52 -0.29
N LYS A 121 -3.31 10.73 -1.32
CA LYS A 121 -4.51 10.86 -2.16
C LYS A 121 -5.76 10.38 -1.44
N ALA A 122 -6.90 11.01 -1.68
CA ALA A 122 -8.18 10.62 -1.09
C ALA A 122 -8.62 9.18 -1.44
N ILE A 123 -8.11 8.64 -2.55
CA ILE A 123 -8.39 7.28 -3.00
C ILE A 123 -7.57 6.20 -2.27
N ALA A 124 -6.59 6.56 -1.44
CA ALA A 124 -5.59 5.63 -0.93
C ALA A 124 -6.18 4.40 -0.23
N GLY A 125 -7.10 4.61 0.71
CA GLY A 125 -7.79 3.52 1.40
C GLY A 125 -8.62 2.65 0.46
N LYS A 126 -9.26 3.24 -0.55
CA LYS A 126 -10.07 2.50 -1.53
C LYS A 126 -9.18 1.57 -2.37
N MET A 127 -8.02 2.03 -2.84
CA MET A 127 -7.11 1.21 -3.65
C MET A 127 -6.57 0.02 -2.87
N VAL A 128 -6.23 0.21 -1.58
CA VAL A 128 -5.79 -0.90 -0.71
C VAL A 128 -6.92 -1.94 -0.55
N CYS A 129 -8.15 -1.50 -0.27
CA CYS A 129 -9.27 -2.43 -0.13
C CYS A 129 -9.61 -3.14 -1.46
N ILE A 130 -9.55 -2.44 -2.59
CA ILE A 130 -9.74 -3.03 -3.93
C ILE A 130 -8.70 -4.11 -4.20
N LEU A 131 -7.42 -3.87 -3.87
CA LEU A 131 -6.36 -4.87 -4.02
C LEU A 131 -6.71 -6.17 -3.29
N TYR A 132 -7.02 -6.09 -2.00
CA TYR A 132 -7.36 -7.28 -1.21
C TYR A 132 -8.66 -7.94 -1.68
N ALA A 133 -9.65 -7.16 -2.14
CA ALA A 133 -10.87 -7.71 -2.72
C ALA A 133 -10.59 -8.49 -4.01
N ILE A 134 -9.75 -7.95 -4.92
CA ILE A 134 -9.34 -8.65 -6.14
C ILE A 134 -8.67 -9.98 -5.77
N ILE A 135 -7.72 -9.98 -4.84
CA ILE A 135 -7.00 -11.20 -4.43
C ILE A 135 -7.98 -12.25 -3.87
N VAL A 136 -8.80 -11.87 -2.88
CA VAL A 136 -9.76 -12.79 -2.24
C VAL A 136 -10.76 -13.36 -3.24
N ILE A 137 -11.35 -12.52 -4.08
CA ILE A 137 -12.32 -12.96 -5.10
C ILE A 137 -11.64 -13.88 -6.10
N SER A 138 -10.43 -13.55 -6.55
CA SER A 138 -9.69 -14.38 -7.51
C SER A 138 -9.37 -15.76 -6.93
N ASP A 139 -8.94 -15.84 -5.68
CA ASP A 139 -8.63 -17.11 -5.02
C ASP A 139 -9.87 -18.00 -4.90
N ILE A 140 -11.00 -17.42 -4.48
CA ILE A 140 -12.28 -18.16 -4.37
C ILE A 140 -12.73 -18.64 -5.75
N LEU A 141 -12.74 -17.77 -6.76
CA LEU A 141 -13.15 -18.12 -8.12
C LEU A 141 -12.25 -19.18 -8.73
N TYR A 142 -10.94 -19.09 -8.52
CA TYR A 142 -9.99 -20.05 -9.03
C TYR A 142 -10.20 -21.43 -8.39
N VAL A 143 -10.38 -21.53 -7.07
CA VAL A 143 -10.67 -22.81 -6.40
C VAL A 143 -11.98 -23.42 -6.89
N VAL A 144 -13.04 -22.62 -6.99
CA VAL A 144 -14.35 -23.11 -7.45
C VAL A 144 -14.27 -23.60 -8.90
N ALA A 145 -13.66 -22.82 -9.79
CA ALA A 145 -13.54 -23.17 -11.20
C ALA A 145 -12.67 -24.42 -11.40
N THR A 146 -11.51 -24.48 -10.77
CA THR A 146 -10.59 -25.64 -10.90
C THR A 146 -11.15 -26.90 -10.28
N THR A 147 -11.89 -26.79 -9.16
CA THR A 147 -12.59 -27.95 -8.58
C THR A 147 -13.68 -28.45 -9.51
N ALA A 148 -14.43 -27.56 -10.15
CA ALA A 148 -15.45 -27.94 -11.13
C ALA A 148 -14.86 -28.59 -12.39
N ILE A 149 -13.69 -28.14 -12.84
CA ILE A 149 -13.01 -28.68 -14.04
C ILE A 149 -12.35 -30.03 -13.75
N THR A 150 -11.65 -30.16 -12.62
CA THR A 150 -10.82 -31.34 -12.32
C THR A 150 -11.56 -32.43 -11.55
N GLY A 151 -12.68 -32.08 -10.90
CA GLY A 151 -13.35 -32.96 -9.94
C GLY A 151 -12.59 -33.13 -8.61
N ILE A 152 -11.47 -32.42 -8.43
CA ILE A 152 -10.61 -32.50 -7.25
C ILE A 152 -10.69 -31.18 -6.50
N SER A 153 -10.93 -31.23 -5.18
CA SER A 153 -10.90 -30.03 -4.34
C SER A 153 -9.49 -29.46 -4.31
N THR A 154 -9.32 -28.25 -4.85
CA THR A 154 -8.06 -27.49 -4.79
C THR A 154 -7.96 -26.61 -3.53
N MET A 155 -8.96 -26.70 -2.63
CA MET A 155 -9.00 -25.95 -1.37
C MET A 155 -7.94 -26.49 -0.39
N THR A 156 -6.98 -25.63 -0.02
CA THR A 156 -5.94 -25.94 0.97
C THR A 156 -6.04 -25.03 2.19
N PRO A 157 -5.48 -25.42 3.36
CA PRO A 157 -5.40 -24.52 4.52
C PRO A 157 -4.70 -23.20 4.23
N ALA A 158 -3.73 -23.19 3.30
CA ALA A 158 -3.06 -21.98 2.86
C ALA A 158 -4.02 -21.01 2.14
N ILE A 159 -4.89 -21.52 1.25
CA ILE A 159 -5.89 -20.70 0.55
C ILE A 159 -6.92 -20.17 1.54
N ILE A 160 -7.40 -21.00 2.47
CA ILE A 160 -8.31 -20.56 3.54
C ILE A 160 -7.67 -19.43 4.36
N GLY A 161 -6.39 -19.58 4.73
CA GLY A 161 -5.63 -18.56 5.43
C GLY A 161 -5.52 -17.26 4.65
N ASN A 162 -5.23 -17.32 3.35
CA ASN A 162 -5.14 -16.16 2.47
C ASN A 162 -6.48 -15.42 2.35
N VAL A 163 -7.59 -16.16 2.19
CA VAL A 163 -8.93 -15.58 2.12
C VAL A 163 -9.28 -14.86 3.42
N ILE A 164 -9.07 -15.51 4.57
CA ILE A 164 -9.34 -14.91 5.89
C ILE A 164 -8.47 -13.65 6.09
N MET A 165 -7.17 -13.75 5.81
CA MET A 165 -6.24 -12.62 5.92
C MET A 165 -6.67 -11.46 5.01
N GLY A 166 -7.06 -11.74 3.76
CA GLY A 166 -7.55 -10.73 2.83
C GLY A 166 -8.80 -10.01 3.34
N ILE A 167 -9.77 -10.74 3.89
CA ILE A 167 -10.99 -10.16 4.49
C ILE A 167 -10.62 -9.28 5.69
N VAL A 168 -9.76 -9.77 6.60
CA VAL A 168 -9.27 -8.99 7.75
C VAL A 168 -8.59 -7.71 7.27
N MET A 169 -7.75 -7.79 6.23
CA MET A 169 -7.05 -6.64 5.68
C MET A 169 -8.01 -5.62 5.05
N ILE A 170 -9.10 -6.05 4.42
CA ILE A 170 -10.15 -5.13 3.94
C ILE A 170 -10.78 -4.38 5.12
N ILE A 171 -11.15 -5.08 6.19
CA ILE A 171 -11.80 -4.48 7.36
C ILE A 171 -10.85 -3.49 8.06
N VAL A 172 -9.63 -3.93 8.37
CA VAL A 172 -8.61 -3.12 9.06
C VAL A 172 -8.31 -1.85 8.26
N ASN A 173 -8.09 -1.97 6.94
CA ASN A 173 -7.77 -0.82 6.11
C ASN A 173 -8.96 0.12 5.96
N THR A 174 -10.18 -0.41 5.80
CA THR A 174 -11.40 0.40 5.76
C THR A 174 -11.52 1.25 7.03
N ILE A 175 -11.39 0.65 8.22
CA ILE A 175 -11.46 1.37 9.49
C ILE A 175 -10.30 2.38 9.60
N TYR A 176 -9.08 1.96 9.28
CA TYR A 176 -7.87 2.76 9.43
C TYR A 176 -7.91 4.05 8.61
N PHE A 177 -8.20 3.93 7.31
CA PHE A 177 -8.25 5.08 6.40
C PHE A 177 -9.48 5.94 6.65
N ASN A 178 -10.61 5.36 7.05
CA ASN A 178 -11.79 6.15 7.42
C ASN A 178 -11.53 7.07 8.64
N LYS A 179 -10.80 6.59 9.65
CA LYS A 179 -10.40 7.40 10.81
C LYS A 179 -9.39 8.51 10.46
N ARG A 180 -8.77 8.46 9.28
CA ARG A 180 -7.70 9.38 8.84
C ARG A 180 -8.02 10.10 7.54
N LYS A 181 -9.30 10.19 7.14
CA LYS A 181 -9.70 10.89 5.89
C LYS A 181 -9.16 12.31 5.78
N HIS A 182 -9.06 13.02 6.91
CA HIS A 182 -8.49 14.38 6.97
C HIS A 182 -7.02 14.46 6.55
N ILE A 183 -6.28 13.35 6.55
CA ILE A 183 -4.87 13.27 6.13
C ILE A 183 -4.76 12.98 4.63
N PHE A 184 -5.71 12.23 4.07
CA PHE A 184 -5.71 11.75 2.69
C PHE A 184 -6.72 12.55 1.87
N VAL A 185 -6.30 13.70 1.35
CA VAL A 185 -7.20 14.68 0.70
C VAL A 185 -6.77 15.10 -0.71
N ASN A 186 -5.55 14.72 -1.14
CA ASN A 186 -5.03 15.06 -2.47
C ASN A 186 -5.69 14.29 -3.62
#